data_AF-A0A949F7N6-F1
#
_entry.id   AF-A0A949F7N6-F1
#
_cell.length_a   1.000
_cell.length_b   1.000
_cell.length_c   1.000
_cell.angle_alpha   90.00
_cell.angle_beta   90.00
_cell.angle_gamma   90.00
#
_symmetry.space_group_name_H-M   'P 1'
#
loop_
_entity.id
_entity.type
_entity.pdbx_description
1 polymer ?
#
loop_
_entity_poly.entity_id
_entity_poly.type
_entity_poly.pdbx_seq_one_letter_code
_entity_poly.pdbx_strand_id
1 'polypeptide(L)'
;MALSTDDVLSYNLPPDFTKKTDSRSKAFVERFGDMTVELDALPLPILRAKIREAIEANLDLSELEAVREVEAREVTQLKELIR
;
A
#
# COMPACT_ATOMS: atom_id res chain seq x y z
N MET A 1 -5.18 -2.82 -2.71
CA MET A 1 -5.40 -1.39 -2.46
C MET A 1 -5.75 -0.70 -3.75
N ALA A 2 -6.68 0.25 -3.70
CA ALA A 2 -7.00 1.15 -4.80
C ALA A 2 -7.08 2.57 -4.24
N LEU A 3 -6.72 3.57 -5.05
CA LEU A 3 -6.98 4.98 -4.73
C LEU A 3 -8.48 5.20 -4.61
N SER A 4 -8.92 5.80 -3.50
CA SER A 4 -10.31 6.24 -3.35
C SER A 4 -10.49 7.66 -3.89
N THR A 5 -11.73 8.05 -4.17
CA THR A 5 -12.07 9.45 -4.50
C THR A 5 -11.67 10.42 -3.38
N ASP A 6 -11.74 9.99 -2.13
CA ASP A 6 -11.31 10.79 -0.98
C ASP A 6 -9.80 11.01 -0.97
N ASP A 7 -9.01 10.01 -1.35
CA ASP A 7 -7.57 10.16 -1.52
C ASP A 7 -7.24 11.20 -2.61
N VAL A 8 -7.97 11.17 -3.73
CA VAL A 8 -7.79 12.14 -4.83
C VAL A 8 -8.00 13.57 -4.35
N LEU A 9 -9.08 13.81 -3.63
CA LEU A 9 -9.43 15.14 -3.11
C LEU A 9 -8.48 15.57 -2.00
N SER A 10 -8.14 14.68 -1.07
CA SER A 10 -7.33 14.99 0.12
C SER A 10 -5.88 15.30 -0.24
N TYR A 11 -5.33 14.64 -1.26
CA TYR A 11 -3.96 14.87 -1.73
C TYR A 11 -3.88 15.80 -2.94
N ASN A 12 -5.03 16.36 -3.37
CA ASN A 12 -5.13 17.25 -4.53
C ASN A 12 -4.38 16.71 -5.75
N LEU A 13 -4.64 15.44 -6.07
CA LEU A 13 -3.91 14.72 -7.11
C LEU A 13 -4.24 15.30 -8.51
N PRO A 14 -3.25 15.46 -9.39
CA PRO A 14 -3.48 15.95 -10.75
C PRO A 14 -4.41 15.00 -11.52
N PRO A 15 -5.45 15.52 -12.19
CA PRO A 15 -6.30 14.70 -13.04
C PRO A 15 -5.56 14.28 -14.30
N ASP A 16 -5.79 13.03 -14.70
CA ASP A 16 -5.48 12.50 -16.03
C ASP A 16 -6.78 12.05 -16.71
N PHE A 17 -6.84 12.13 -18.03
CA PHE A 17 -8.04 11.76 -18.78
C PHE A 17 -8.01 10.28 -19.14
N THR A 18 -9.18 9.63 -19.07
CA THR A 18 -9.27 8.21 -19.42
C THR A 18 -8.87 7.98 -20.89
N LYS A 19 -8.14 6.88 -21.15
CA LYS A 19 -7.87 6.48 -22.55
C LYS A 19 -9.19 6.02 -23.18
N LYS A 20 -9.63 6.77 -24.20
CA LYS A 20 -10.91 6.56 -24.90
C LYS A 20 -11.06 5.18 -25.56
N THR A 21 -9.96 4.45 -25.75
CA THR A 21 -9.93 3.15 -26.43
C THR A 21 -10.03 1.94 -25.49
N ASP A 22 -9.98 2.13 -24.17
CA ASP A 22 -10.16 1.01 -23.23
C ASP A 22 -11.66 0.68 -23.11
N SER A 23 -12.02 -0.57 -23.39
CA SER A 23 -13.39 -1.07 -23.32
C SER A 23 -13.99 -0.98 -21.91
N ARG A 24 -13.13 -0.89 -20.88
CA ARG A 24 -13.52 -0.69 -19.48
C ARG A 24 -13.79 0.78 -19.14
N SER A 25 -13.34 1.73 -19.97
CA SER A 25 -13.52 3.16 -19.72
C SER A 25 -14.98 3.55 -19.60
N LYS A 26 -15.88 2.94 -20.38
CA LYS A 26 -17.31 3.28 -20.33
C LYS A 26 -17.93 3.02 -18.95
N ALA A 27 -17.70 1.83 -18.40
CA ALA A 27 -18.20 1.47 -17.07
C ALA A 27 -17.51 2.28 -15.95
N PHE A 28 -16.25 2.66 -16.15
CA PHE A 28 -15.52 3.53 -15.22
C PHE A 28 -16.09 4.95 -15.22
N VAL A 29 -16.30 5.56 -16.39
CA VAL A 29 -16.87 6.90 -16.56
C VAL A 29 -18.28 6.99 -15.99
N GLU A 30 -19.11 5.97 -16.21
CA GLU A 30 -20.47 5.90 -15.62
C GLU A 30 -20.45 5.89 -14.09
N ARG A 31 -19.40 5.33 -13.47
CA ARG A 31 -19.33 5.12 -12.01
C ARG A 31 -18.53 6.20 -11.27
N PHE A 32 -17.49 6.77 -11.89
CA PHE A 32 -16.54 7.66 -11.25
C PHE A 32 -16.31 8.99 -12.02
N GLY A 33 -16.93 9.16 -13.20
CA GLY A 33 -16.69 10.28 -14.11
C GLY A 33 -15.46 10.09 -14.99
N ASP A 34 -15.19 11.04 -15.89
CA ASP A 34 -14.07 10.99 -16.85
C ASP A 34 -12.73 11.44 -16.26
N MET A 35 -12.68 11.66 -14.94
CA MET A 35 -11.48 12.05 -14.23
C MET A 35 -10.78 10.80 -13.68
N THR A 36 -9.61 10.49 -14.21
CA THR A 36 -8.69 9.50 -13.64
C THR A 36 -7.55 10.18 -12.91
N VAL A 37 -6.86 9.44 -12.05
CA VAL A 37 -5.60 9.87 -11.44
C VAL A 37 -4.61 8.72 -11.49
N GLU A 38 -3.33 9.04 -11.69
CA GLU A 38 -2.27 8.06 -11.67
C GLU A 38 -1.82 7.79 -10.22
N LEU A 39 -1.44 6.54 -9.94
CA LEU A 39 -1.04 6.11 -8.59
C LEU A 39 0.29 6.75 -8.13
N ASP A 40 1.19 7.02 -9.06
CA ASP A 40 2.46 7.68 -8.82
C ASP A 40 2.32 9.18 -8.49
N ALA A 41 1.14 9.76 -8.72
CA ALA A 41 0.83 11.12 -8.31
C ALA A 41 0.70 11.25 -6.78
N LEU A 42 0.50 10.14 -6.06
CA LEU A 42 0.44 10.13 -4.61
C LEU A 42 1.81 10.43 -3.99
N PRO A 43 1.90 11.30 -2.96
CA PRO A 43 3.17 11.55 -2.29
C PRO A 43 3.79 10.26 -1.75
N LEU A 44 5.09 10.04 -2.04
CA LEU A 44 5.81 8.82 -1.66
C LEU A 44 5.65 8.39 -0.19
N PRO A 45 5.67 9.30 0.82
CA PRO A 45 5.46 8.91 2.21
C PRO A 45 4.06 8.30 2.45
N ILE A 46 3.04 8.84 1.79
CA ILE A 46 1.66 8.38 1.92
C ILE A 46 1.49 7.02 1.23
N LEU A 47 2.04 6.87 0.03
CA LEU A 47 2.02 5.59 -0.68
C LEU A 47 2.68 4.48 0.16
N ARG A 48 3.84 4.78 0.77
CA ARG A 48 4.53 3.86 1.67
C ARG A 48 3.70 3.49 2.89
N ALA A 49 3.04 4.47 3.51
CA ALA A 49 2.18 4.22 4.67
C ALA A 49 1.01 3.31 4.30
N LYS A 50 0.28 3.63 3.22
CA LYS A 50 -0.83 2.79 2.73
C LYS A 50 -0.39 1.37 2.40
N ILE A 51 0.75 1.21 1.72
CA ILE A 51 1.30 -0.12 1.41
C ILE A 51 1.60 -0.90 2.69
N ARG A 52 2.25 -0.25 3.66
CA ARG A 52 2.54 -0.86 4.96
C ARG A 52 1.26 -1.30 5.66
N GLU A 53 0.30 -0.41 5.82
CA GLU A 53 -0.99 -0.70 6.48
C GLU A 53 -1.72 -1.86 5.81
N ALA A 54 -1.76 -1.91 4.48
CA ALA A 54 -2.39 -3.01 3.77
C ALA A 54 -1.66 -4.33 3.96
N ILE A 55 -0.32 -4.32 4.03
CA ILE A 55 0.46 -5.53 4.32
C ILE A 55 0.21 -5.97 5.77
N GLU A 56 0.32 -5.06 6.73
CA GLU A 56 0.12 -5.30 8.16
C GLU A 56 -1.29 -5.81 8.47
N ALA A 57 -2.33 -5.29 7.81
CA ALA A 57 -3.71 -5.76 7.95
C ALA A 57 -3.95 -7.19 7.46
N ASN A 58 -3.05 -7.73 6.63
CA ASN A 58 -3.12 -9.11 6.12
C ASN A 58 -2.09 -10.03 6.78
N LEU A 59 -1.34 -9.54 7.77
CA LEU A 59 -0.36 -10.31 8.53
C LEU A 59 -0.87 -10.53 9.95
N ASP A 60 -0.56 -11.71 10.51
CA ASP A 60 -0.66 -11.91 11.95
C ASP A 60 0.56 -11.26 12.62
N LEU A 61 0.39 -10.01 13.05
CA LEU A 61 1.46 -9.25 13.70
C LEU A 61 1.88 -9.85 15.05
N SER A 62 0.99 -10.59 15.70
CA SER A 62 1.30 -11.22 16.99
C SER A 62 2.21 -12.43 16.82
N GLU A 63 1.91 -13.28 15.83
CA GLU A 63 2.76 -14.40 15.45
C GLU A 63 4.11 -13.90 14.91
N LEU A 64 4.10 -12.84 14.09
CA LEU A 64 5.32 -12.24 13.57
C LEU A 64 6.24 -11.76 14.71
N GLU A 65 5.70 -11.09 15.72
CA GLU A 65 6.51 -10.60 16.84
C GLU A 65 7.01 -11.76 17.71
N ALA A 66 6.18 -12.79 17.94
CA ALA A 66 6.59 -14.00 18.65
C ALA A 66 7.79 -14.69 17.97
N VAL A 67 7.76 -14.80 16.64
CA VAL A 67 8.88 -15.35 15.86
C VAL A 67 10.14 -14.49 16.01
N ARG A 68 10.01 -13.15 15.94
CA ARG A 68 11.15 -12.24 16.11
C ARG A 68 11.80 -12.34 17.49
N GLU A 69 11.02 -12.57 18.54
CA GLU A 69 11.54 -12.81 19.90
C GLU A 69 12.31 -14.13 20.01
N VAL A 70 11.88 -15.17 19.29
CA VAL A 70 12.60 -16.44 19.21
C VAL A 70 13.93 -16.23 18.48
N GLU A 71 13.91 -15.62 17.29
CA GLU A 71 15.12 -15.33 16.51
C GLU A 71 16.14 -14.50 17.30
N ALA A 72 15.69 -13.47 18.05
CA ALA A 72 16.57 -12.65 18.87
C ALA A 72 17.26 -13.45 19.99
N ARG A 73 16.54 -14.41 20.60
CA ARG A 73 17.11 -15.33 21.61
C ARG A 73 18.12 -16.28 20.98
N GLU A 74 17.80 -16.87 19.84
CA GLU A 74 18.70 -17.77 19.11
C GLU A 74 19.99 -17.06 18.69
N VAL A 75 19.89 -15.84 18.15
CA VAL A 75 21.05 -15.01 17.81
C VAL A 75 21.93 -14.74 19.04
N THR A 76 21.32 -14.53 20.21
CA THR A 76 22.06 -14.31 21.45
C THR A 76 22.79 -15.58 21.88
N GLN A 77 22.12 -16.73 21.88
CA GLN A 77 22.71 -18.03 22.22
C GLN A 77 23.87 -18.40 21.27
N LEU A 78 23.71 -18.18 19.96
CA LEU A 78 24.77 -18.41 18.98
C LEU A 78 25.99 -17.54 19.23
N LYS A 79 25.79 -16.27 19.58
CA LYS A 79 26.90 -15.36 19.93
C LYS A 79 27.66 -15.82 21.17
N GLU A 80 26.97 -16.39 22.15
CA GLU A 80 27.59 -16.95 23.35
C GLU A 80 28.39 -18.22 23.05
N LEU A 81 27.93 -19.06 22.13
CA LEU A 81 28.59 -20.31 21.73
C LEU A 81 29.86 -20.11 20.89
N ILE A 82 29.96 -18.99 20.16
CA ILE A 82 31.11 -18.67 19.30
C ILE A 82 32.19 -17.86 20.06
N ARG A 83 31.93 -17.49 21.32
CA ARG A 83 32.84 -16.71 22.17
C ARG A 83 33.73 -17.60 23.03
#